data_AF-A0A355KQC6-F1
#
_entry.id   AF-A0A355KQC6-F1
#
_cell.length_a   1.000
_cell.length_b   1.000
_cell.length_c   1.000
_cell.angle_alpha   90.00
_cell.angle_beta   90.00
_cell.angle_gamma   90.00
#
_symmetry.space_group_name_H-M   'P 1'
#
loop_
_entity.id
_entity.type
_entity.pdbx_description
1 polymer ?
#
loop_
_entity_poly.entity_id
_entity_poly.type
_entity_poly.pdbx_seq_one_letter_code
_entity_poly.pdbx_strand_id
1 'polypeptide(L)'
;MYRSTGWELGDFSFVGAKTGGTIHREYALGRKRVDFLVKYRDQRIVIELKVWKGPLTLQEGLEQTAEYIDISNATEGHLIIFDQRLSKSWDEKLYQ
;
A
#
# COMPACT_ATOMS: atom_id res chain seq x y z
N MET A 1 4.06 -5.05 23.10
CA MET A 1 3.49 -6.41 22.94
C MET A 1 2.54 -6.36 21.76
N TYR A 2 2.90 -6.97 20.63
CA TYR A 2 2.04 -7.07 19.46
C TYR A 2 1.18 -8.33 19.60
N ARG A 3 -0.11 -8.26 19.26
CA ARG A 3 -0.99 -9.43 19.19
C ARG A 3 -1.46 -9.59 17.75
N SER A 4 -1.20 -10.74 17.15
CA SER A 4 -1.81 -11.16 15.89
C SER A 4 -3.15 -11.84 16.20
N THR A 5 -4.17 -11.57 15.39
CA THR A 5 -5.50 -12.19 15.53
C THR A 5 -5.79 -13.03 14.29
N GLY A 6 -5.75 -14.36 14.44
CA GLY A 6 -6.42 -15.35 13.58
C GLY A 6 -5.87 -15.57 12.17
N TRP A 7 -5.69 -16.84 11.78
CA TRP A 7 -5.29 -17.24 10.43
C TRP A 7 -6.53 -17.60 9.60
N GLU A 8 -6.93 -16.72 8.68
CA GLU A 8 -7.72 -17.09 7.51
C GLU A 8 -6.93 -16.69 6.26
N LEU A 9 -6.47 -17.70 5.52
CA LEU A 9 -5.87 -17.67 4.17
C LEU A 9 -5.34 -16.32 3.62
N GLY A 10 -4.29 -15.76 4.23
CA GLY A 10 -3.37 -14.82 3.57
C GLY A 10 -3.31 -13.38 4.10
N ASP A 11 -4.15 -13.02 5.08
CA ASP A 11 -4.29 -11.63 5.50
C ASP A 11 -3.67 -11.42 6.90
N PHE A 12 -2.62 -10.59 6.99
CA PHE A 12 -2.01 -10.24 8.27
C PHE A 12 -2.55 -8.90 8.74
N SER A 13 -3.27 -8.92 9.87
CA SER A 13 -3.74 -7.72 10.54
C SER A 13 -2.88 -7.43 11.77
N PHE A 14 -2.19 -6.28 11.77
CA PHE A 14 -1.46 -5.79 12.94
C PHE A 14 -2.27 -4.73 13.66
N VAL A 15 -2.58 -4.95 14.93
CA VAL A 15 -3.21 -3.92 15.78
C VAL A 15 -2.11 -3.17 16.52
N GLY A 16 -2.00 -1.86 16.29
CA GLY A 16 -1.11 -0.99 17.04
C GLY A 16 -1.66 -0.80 18.46
N ALA A 17 -1.21 -1.59 19.43
CA ALA A 17 -1.74 -1.60 20.81
C ALA A 17 -1.69 -0.25 21.55
N LYS A 18 -0.90 0.73 21.07
CA LYS A 18 -0.85 2.10 21.64
C LYS A 18 -1.70 3.12 20.88
N THR A 19 -1.99 2.88 19.60
CA THR A 19 -2.68 3.84 18.74
C THR A 19 -4.13 3.42 18.45
N GLY A 20 -4.43 2.13 18.41
CA GLY A 20 -5.75 1.59 18.07
C GLY A 20 -6.01 1.43 16.57
N GLY A 21 -5.00 1.67 15.71
CA GLY A 21 -5.08 1.42 14.27
C GLY A 21 -4.75 -0.01 13.89
N THR A 22 -5.24 -0.43 12.72
CA THR A 22 -4.91 -1.71 12.11
C THR A 22 -4.19 -1.53 10.78
N ILE A 23 -3.22 -2.41 10.51
CA ILE A 23 -2.58 -2.51 9.20
C ILE A 23 -2.89 -3.90 8.66
N HIS A 24 -3.56 -3.95 7.51
CA HIS A 24 -3.78 -5.17 6.77
C HIS A 24 -2.72 -5.28 5.68
N ARG A 25 -2.04 -6.43 5.62
CA ARG A 25 -1.06 -6.78 4.59
C ARG A 25 -1.43 -8.15 4.02
N GLU A 26 -1.59 -8.25 2.71
CA GLU A 26 -1.92 -9.52 2.08
C GLU A 26 -0.80 -9.92 1.12
N TYR A 27 0.03 -10.88 1.53
CA TYR A 27 1.14 -11.36 0.70
C TYR A 27 0.60 -12.36 -0.33
N ALA A 28 0.48 -11.97 -1.60
CA ALA A 28 0.00 -12.87 -2.65
C ALA A 28 1.12 -13.32 -3.59
N LEU A 29 1.44 -14.62 -3.56
CA LEU A 29 1.99 -15.30 -4.72
C LEU A 29 0.93 -15.33 -5.85
N GLY A 30 0.89 -14.28 -6.68
CA GLY A 30 0.27 -14.33 -8.01
C GLY A 30 -1.21 -13.96 -8.14
N ARG A 31 -1.85 -13.33 -7.14
CA ARG A 31 -3.20 -12.76 -7.29
C ARG A 31 -3.16 -11.30 -6.84
N LYS A 32 -3.66 -10.37 -7.67
CA LYS A 32 -3.63 -8.92 -7.42
C LYS A 32 -4.18 -8.58 -6.02
N ARG A 33 -3.33 -8.13 -5.09
CA ARG A 33 -3.73 -7.67 -3.75
C ARG A 33 -3.03 -6.35 -3.40
N VAL A 34 -3.63 -5.60 -2.48
CA VAL A 34 -3.10 -4.34 -1.92
C VAL A 34 -1.89 -4.64 -1.04
N ASP A 35 -0.80 -3.88 -1.21
CA ASP A 35 0.38 -4.04 -0.34
C ASP A 35 0.06 -3.71 1.13
N PHE A 36 -0.56 -2.55 1.39
CA PHE A 36 -1.07 -2.19 2.71
C PHE A 36 -2.41 -1.46 2.66
N LEU A 37 -3.34 -1.89 3.52
CA LEU A 37 -4.52 -1.11 3.87
C LEU A 37 -4.42 -0.72 5.35
N VAL A 38 -4.25 0.57 5.60
CA VAL A 38 -4.21 1.15 6.95
C VAL A 38 -5.62 1.57 7.33
N LYS A 39 -6.08 1.17 8.52
CA LYS A 39 -7.35 1.61 9.10
C LYS A 39 -7.10 2.30 10.43
N TYR A 40 -7.64 3.48 10.59
CA TYR A 40 -7.58 4.23 11.84
C TYR A 40 -8.86 5.01 12.06
N ARG A 41 -9.63 4.65 13.09
CA ARG A 41 -11.00 5.16 13.28
C ARG A 41 -11.82 4.95 12.00
N ASP A 42 -12.39 6.01 11.43
CA ASP A 42 -13.17 5.96 10.20
C ASP A 42 -12.32 6.12 8.93
N GLN A 43 -11.00 6.32 9.08
CA GLN A 43 -10.10 6.48 7.95
C GLN A 43 -9.59 5.13 7.43
N ARG A 44 -9.54 5.05 6.11
CA ARG A 44 -8.96 3.93 5.36
C ARG A 44 -8.01 4.52 4.33
N ILE A 45 -6.77 4.03 4.34
CA ILE A 45 -5.69 4.52 3.46
C ILE A 45 -5.06 3.33 2.76
N VAL A 46 -5.03 3.38 1.43
CA VAL A 46 -4.30 2.42 0.60
C VAL A 46 -2.85 2.88 0.46
N ILE A 47 -1.88 1.98 0.64
CA ILE A 47 -0.49 2.24 0.30
C ILE A 47 -0.02 1.13 -0.63
N GLU A 48 0.30 1.50 -1.87
CA GLU A 48 0.81 0.60 -2.91
C GLU A 48 2.30 0.86 -3.14
N LEU A 49 3.09 -0.20 -3.20
CA LEU A 49 4.54 -0.13 -3.41
C LEU A 49 4.92 -0.67 -4.79
N LYS A 50 5.71 0.09 -5.53
CA LYS A 50 6.30 -0.35 -6.80
C LYS A 50 7.81 -0.16 -6.81
N VAL A 51 8.51 -1.07 -7.46
CA VAL A 51 9.89 -0.82 -7.91
C VAL A 51 9.82 -0.26 -9.32
N TRP A 52 10.56 0.81 -9.59
CA TRP A 52 10.63 1.37 -10.95
C TRP A 52 11.14 0.32 -11.95
N LYS A 53 10.33 0.03 -12.98
CA LYS A 53 10.69 -0.89 -14.08
C LYS A 53 10.64 -0.22 -15.46
N GLY A 54 10.11 0.99 -15.55
CA GLY A 54 10.03 1.74 -16.79
C GLY A 54 8.97 2.85 -16.73
N PRO A 55 8.76 3.58 -17.83
CA PRO A 55 7.81 4.69 -17.91
C PRO A 55 6.38 4.33 -17.48
N LEU A 56 5.96 3.08 -17.72
CA LEU A 56 4.62 2.60 -17.38
C LEU A 56 4.41 2.35 -15.88
N THR A 57 5.48 2.24 -15.07
CA THR A 57 5.35 1.93 -13.63
C THR A 57 4.49 2.94 -12.89
N LEU A 58 4.56 4.22 -13.27
CA LEU A 58 3.72 5.26 -12.66
C LEU A 58 2.25 5.07 -13.03
N GLN A 59 1.93 4.96 -14.32
CA GLN A 59 0.56 4.82 -14.78
C GLN A 59 -0.10 3.55 -14.23
N GLU A 60 0.56 2.40 -14.37
CA GLU A 60 0.06 1.11 -13.87
C GLU A 60 -0.12 1.14 -12.34
N GLY A 61 0.81 1.79 -11.62
CA GLY A 61 0.71 1.96 -10.18
C GLY A 61 -0.46 2.83 -9.77
N LEU A 62 -0.73 3.92 -10.50
CA LEU A 62 -1.86 4.82 -10.23
C LEU A 62 -3.20 4.12 -10.51
N GLU A 63 -3.32 3.43 -11.65
CA GLU A 63 -4.52 2.66 -12.00
C GLU A 63 -4.84 1.61 -10.94
N GLN A 64 -3.83 0.84 -10.51
CA GLN A 64 -4.00 -0.17 -9.47
C GLN A 64 -4.33 0.46 -8.10
N THR A 65 -3.71 1.58 -7.74
CA THR A 65 -4.00 2.29 -6.49
C THR A 65 -5.44 2.79 -6.48
N ALA A 66 -5.93 3.36 -7.59
CA ALA A 66 -7.31 3.81 -7.73
C ALA A 66 -8.31 2.65 -7.61
N GLU A 67 -8.07 1.53 -8.29
CA GLU A 67 -8.89 0.31 -8.17
C GLU A 67 -9.01 -0.14 -6.70
N TYR A 68 -7.91 -0.06 -5.95
CA TYR A 68 -7.90 -0.43 -4.53
C TYR A 68 -8.56 0.58 -3.61
N ILE A 69 -8.47 1.88 -3.91
CA ILE A 69 -9.23 2.89 -3.18
C ILE A 69 -10.73 2.58 -3.29
N ASP A 70 -11.21 2.29 -4.49
CA ASP A 70 -12.61 1.97 -4.76
C ASP A 70 -13.06 0.68 -4.03
N ILE A 71 -12.32 -0.42 -4.19
CA ILE A 71 -12.67 -1.72 -3.58
C ILE A 71 -12.66 -1.66 -2.05
N SER A 72 -11.70 -0.93 -1.46
CA SER A 72 -11.56 -0.84 0.00
C SER A 72 -12.41 0.25 0.65
N ASN A 73 -13.12 1.06 -0.16
CA ASN A 73 -13.76 2.31 0.27
C ASN A 73 -12.79 3.20 1.06
N ALA A 74 -11.56 3.33 0.55
CA ALA A 74 -10.58 4.25 1.11
C ALA A 74 -10.90 5.68 0.71
N THR A 75 -10.54 6.63 1.58
CA THR A 75 -10.66 8.06 1.28
C THR A 75 -9.37 8.63 0.69
N GLU A 76 -8.28 7.85 0.75
CA GLU A 76 -6.94 8.26 0.37
C GLU A 76 -6.14 7.04 -0.11
N GLY A 77 -5.25 7.24 -1.07
CA GLY A 77 -4.26 6.25 -1.46
C GLY A 77 -2.94 6.87 -1.85
N HIS A 78 -1.85 6.19 -1.52
CA HIS A 78 -0.50 6.59 -1.83
C HIS A 78 0.20 5.52 -2.66
N LEU A 79 0.77 5.95 -3.79
CA LEU A 79 1.68 5.15 -4.57
C LEU A 79 3.12 5.54 -4.22
N ILE A 80 3.91 4.59 -3.74
CA ILE A 80 5.33 4.79 -3.45
C ILE A 80 6.13 4.01 -4.48
N ILE A 81 6.89 4.74 -5.32
CA ILE A 81 7.75 4.14 -6.33
C ILE A 81 9.21 4.22 -5.88
N PHE A 82 9.82 3.07 -5.63
CA PHE A 82 11.26 2.95 -5.39
C PHE A 82 12.02 3.08 -6.71
N ASP A 83 12.35 4.32 -7.06
CA ASP A 83 13.19 4.64 -8.22
C ASP A 83 14.69 4.63 -7.85
N GLN A 84 15.35 3.54 -8.20
CA GLN A 84 16.77 3.29 -7.91
C GLN A 84 17.71 3.89 -8.97
N ARG A 85 17.19 4.61 -9.97
CA ARG A 85 18.05 5.27 -10.96
C ARG A 85 18.89 6.34 -10.28
N LEU A 86 20.21 6.23 -10.48
CA LEU A 86 21.19 7.20 -9.96
C LEU A 86 21.24 8.49 -10.80
N SER A 87 20.68 8.46 -12.01
CA SER A 87 20.62 9.61 -12.92
C SER A 87 19.55 10.64 -12.54
N LYS A 88 18.73 10.37 -11.53
CA LYS A 88 17.69 11.27 -11.02
C LYS A 88 18.03 11.71 -9.60
N SER A 89 17.91 13.00 -9.35
CA SER A 89 17.94 13.59 -8.02
C SER A 89 16.76 13.13 -7.16
N TRP A 90 16.79 13.43 -5.85
CA TRP A 90 15.65 13.15 -4.98
C TRP A 90 14.43 13.95 -5.47
N ASP A 91 14.57 15.26 -5.68
CA ASP A 91 13.46 16.14 -6.06
C ASP A 91 12.71 15.67 -7.32
N GLU A 92 13.41 15.12 -8.31
CA GLU A 92 12.81 14.54 -9.53
C GLU A 92 12.08 13.20 -9.34
N LYS A 93 12.13 12.64 -8.12
CA LYS A 93 11.43 11.41 -7.70
C LYS A 93 10.20 11.73 -6.85
N LEU A 94 9.98 12.99 -6.47
CA LEU A 94 8.73 13.43 -5.84
C LEU A 94 7.65 13.59 -6.92
N TYR A 95 6.58 12.81 -6.79
CA TYR A 95 5.37 12.97 -7.59
C TYR A 95 4.34 13.74 -6.76
N GLN A 96 3.63 14.69 -7.37
CA GLN A 96 2.54 15.46 -6.75
C GLN A 96 1.19 15.03 -7.30
#